data_AF-A0A0B5AP35-F1
#
_entry.id   AF-A0A0B5AP35-F1
#
_cell.length_a   1.000
_cell.length_b   1.000
_cell.length_c   1.000
_cell.angle_alpha   90.00
_cell.angle_beta   90.00
_cell.angle_gamma   90.00
#
_symmetry.space_group_name_H-M   'P 1'
#
loop_
_entity.id
_entity.type
_entity.pdbx_description
1 polymer ?
#
loop_
_entity_poly.entity_id
_entity_poly.type
_entity_poly.pdbx_seq_one_letter_code
_entity_poly.pdbx_strand_id
1 'polypeptide(L)'
;MSGLFSKKVLLPLITLCILLSAFLYYQYREQINESELQSFIAIDYYIEHLDGFLSYQEVLIENGFEDAGTSEYDARKRALALHGESSVVYLGYNGEDVENLREFPETLAGIIDQFQSAETADEKRTYYEEAREIRDELWHYRTNIQDYLHQKTFP
;
A
#
# COMPACT_ATOMS: atom_id res chain seq x y z
N MET A 1 10.94 -0.57 61.87
CA MET A 1 11.19 0.59 60.99
C MET A 1 11.17 0.10 59.54
N SER A 2 10.12 0.40 58.76
CA SER A 2 10.05 0.04 57.32
C SER A 2 9.00 0.81 56.50
N GLY A 3 8.11 1.61 57.11
CA GLY A 3 7.01 2.27 56.39
C GLY A 3 7.37 3.57 55.65
N LEU A 4 8.50 4.21 55.98
CA LEU A 4 8.92 5.49 55.39
C LEU A 4 9.80 5.31 54.14
N PHE A 5 10.52 4.19 54.04
CA PHE A 5 11.34 3.85 52.88
C PHE A 5 10.49 3.36 51.70
N SER A 6 9.37 2.67 51.95
CA SER A 6 8.52 2.17 50.86
C SER A 6 7.82 3.32 50.13
N LYS A 7 7.14 4.24 50.81
CA LYS A 7 6.40 5.32 50.12
C LYS A 7 7.29 6.33 49.41
N LYS A 8 8.45 6.68 49.98
CA LYS A 8 9.37 7.68 49.40
C LYS A 8 10.12 7.17 48.16
N VAL A 9 10.27 5.86 47.99
CA VAL A 9 10.90 5.24 46.82
C VAL A 9 9.85 4.74 45.83
N LEU A 10 8.72 4.24 46.31
CA LEU A 10 7.64 3.71 45.48
C LEU A 10 6.93 4.82 44.69
N LEU A 11 6.66 5.99 45.30
CA LEU A 11 5.97 7.07 44.58
C LEU A 11 6.80 7.55 43.37
N PRO A 12 8.10 7.87 43.51
CA PRO A 12 8.94 8.23 42.36
C PRO A 12 9.07 7.11 41.32
N LEU A 13 9.13 5.85 41.76
CA LEU A 13 9.21 4.71 40.84
C LEU A 13 7.92 4.57 40.02
N ILE A 14 6.75 4.72 40.65
CA ILE A 14 5.45 4.73 39.95
C ILE A 14 5.38 5.93 39.00
N THR A 15 5.80 7.11 39.43
CA THR A 15 5.85 8.30 38.56
C THR A 15 6.77 8.05 37.36
N LEU A 16 7.93 7.44 37.55
CA LEU A 16 8.84 7.09 36.46
C LEU A 16 8.21 6.06 35.50
N CYS A 17 7.54 5.03 36.03
CA CYS A 17 6.83 4.06 35.20
C CYS A 17 5.72 4.73 34.37
N ILE A 18 4.93 5.63 34.96
CA ILE A 18 3.88 6.38 34.25
C ILE A 18 4.50 7.25 33.14
N LEU A 19 5.60 7.96 33.43
CA LEU A 19 6.30 8.78 32.44
C LEU A 19 6.87 7.92 31.31
N LEU A 20 7.44 6.76 31.64
CA LEU A 20 7.96 5.82 30.65
C LEU A 20 6.84 5.25 29.77
N SER A 21 5.70 4.87 30.37
CA SER A 21 4.53 4.41 29.62
C SER A 21 3.98 5.51 28.71
N ALA A 22 3.92 6.77 29.18
CA ALA A 22 3.50 7.90 28.37
C ALA A 22 4.46 8.16 27.20
N PHE A 23 5.77 8.07 27.44
CA PHE A 23 6.81 8.22 26.42
C PHE A 23 6.74 7.09 25.37
N LEU A 24 6.65 5.84 25.80
CA LEU A 24 6.51 4.69 24.89
C LEU A 24 5.21 4.76 24.08
N TYR A 25 4.11 5.20 24.70
CA TYR A 25 2.85 5.43 23.99
C TYR A 25 2.98 6.52 22.92
N TYR A 26 3.67 7.62 23.24
CA TYR A 26 3.95 8.68 22.27
C TYR A 26 4.79 8.17 21.10
N GLN A 27 5.90 7.47 21.38
CA GLN A 27 6.77 6.86 20.36
C GLN A 27 6.01 5.86 19.47
N TYR A 28 5.15 5.03 20.07
CA TYR A 28 4.29 4.11 19.34
C TYR A 28 3.33 4.85 18.38
N ARG A 29 2.70 5.95 18.83
CA ARG A 29 1.82 6.77 18.01
C ARG A 29 2.55 7.46 16.86
N GLU A 30 3.76 7.96 17.12
CA GLU A 30 4.61 8.58 16.11
C GLU A 30 5.00 7.57 15.03
N GLN A 31 5.44 6.37 15.44
CA GLN A 31 5.80 5.29 14.51
C GLN A 31 4.62 4.83 13.66
N ILE A 32 3.40 4.75 14.22
CA ILE A 32 2.20 4.45 13.42
C ILE A 32 1.97 5.53 12.37
N ASN A 33 2.01 6.82 12.74
CA ASN A 33 1.76 7.90 11.81
C ASN A 33 2.80 7.93 10.67
N GLU A 34 4.07 7.68 10.98
CA GLU A 34 5.13 7.58 9.96
C GLU A 34 4.91 6.38 9.04
N SER A 35 4.53 5.23 9.60
CA SER A 35 4.18 4.05 8.81
C SER A 35 2.98 4.36 7.90
N GLU A 36 1.89 4.93 8.43
CA GLU A 36 0.69 5.32 7.66
C GLU A 36 1.07 6.25 6.48
N LEU A 37 1.97 7.21 6.70
CA LEU A 37 2.46 8.11 5.65
C LEU A 37 3.28 7.37 4.59
N GLN A 38 4.20 6.49 5.00
CA GLN A 38 5.02 5.71 4.06
C GLN A 38 4.18 4.77 3.20
N SER A 39 3.16 4.11 3.77
CA SER A 39 2.24 3.25 3.03
C SER A 39 1.46 4.06 1.98
N PHE A 40 1.04 5.28 2.32
CA PHE A 40 0.34 6.16 1.40
C PHE A 40 1.21 6.55 0.21
N ILE A 41 2.45 6.95 0.48
CA ILE A 41 3.44 7.25 -0.57
C ILE A 41 3.69 6.02 -1.45
N ALA A 42 3.77 4.83 -0.85
CA ALA A 42 3.98 3.58 -1.60
C ALA A 42 2.79 3.24 -2.52
N ILE A 43 1.53 3.45 -2.06
CA ILE A 43 0.36 3.31 -2.93
C ILE A 43 0.40 4.31 -4.09
N ASP A 44 0.75 5.59 -3.84
CA ASP A 44 0.82 6.60 -4.89
C ASP A 44 1.82 6.19 -5.99
N TYR A 45 3.00 5.71 -5.61
CA TYR A 45 3.98 5.20 -6.57
C TYR A 45 3.49 3.95 -7.31
N TYR A 46 2.81 3.05 -6.61
CA TYR A 46 2.26 1.84 -7.24
C TYR A 46 1.22 2.19 -8.30
N ILE A 47 0.30 3.11 -8.00
CA ILE A 47 -0.72 3.58 -8.93
C ILE A 47 -0.06 4.30 -10.12
N GLU A 48 0.92 5.18 -9.88
CA GLU A 48 1.65 5.86 -10.96
C GLU A 48 2.26 4.86 -11.95
N HIS A 49 2.88 3.80 -11.43
CA HIS A 49 3.49 2.76 -12.27
C HIS A 49 2.44 1.89 -12.96
N LEU A 50 1.30 1.63 -12.30
CA LEU A 50 0.18 0.93 -12.90
C LEU A 50 -0.43 1.74 -14.04
N ASP A 51 -0.64 3.04 -13.88
CA ASP A 51 -1.13 3.93 -14.95
C ASP A 51 -0.18 3.94 -16.15
N GLY A 52 1.13 4.02 -15.88
CA GLY A 52 2.16 3.92 -16.92
C GLY A 52 2.20 2.54 -17.60
N PHE A 53 1.84 1.47 -16.89
CA PHE A 53 1.76 0.11 -17.45
C PHE A 53 0.51 -0.10 -18.29
N LEU A 54 -0.66 0.33 -17.79
CA LEU A 54 -1.94 0.29 -18.50
C LEU A 54 -1.87 1.11 -19.81
N SER A 55 -1.28 2.30 -19.77
CA SER A 55 -1.05 3.11 -20.97
C SER A 55 -0.22 2.37 -22.02
N TYR A 56 0.75 1.56 -21.57
CA TYR A 56 1.57 0.76 -22.47
C TYR A 56 0.83 -0.47 -23.01
N GLN A 57 0.00 -1.12 -22.19
CA GLN A 57 -0.90 -2.19 -22.63
C GLN A 57 -1.86 -1.73 -23.73
N GLU A 58 -2.40 -0.52 -23.62
CA GLU A 58 -3.27 0.07 -24.65
C GLU A 58 -2.53 0.22 -26.00
N VAL A 59 -1.29 0.71 -25.97
CA VAL A 59 -0.41 0.78 -27.16
C VAL A 59 -0.17 -0.60 -27.76
N LEU A 60 0.01 -1.64 -26.93
CA LEU A 60 0.24 -3.01 -27.38
C LEU A 60 -1.03 -3.67 -27.94
N ILE A 61 -2.22 -3.31 -27.45
CA ILE A 61 -3.49 -3.75 -28.04
C ILE A 61 -3.65 -3.17 -29.45
N GLU A 62 -3.28 -1.90 -29.64
CA GLU A 62 -3.41 -1.21 -30.93
C GLU A 62 -2.36 -1.64 -31.95
N ASN A 63 -1.11 -1.79 -31.53
CA ASN A 63 0.03 -2.01 -32.43
C ASN A 63 0.53 -3.46 -32.47
N GLY A 64 0.01 -4.33 -31.58
CA GLY A 64 0.43 -5.72 -31.47
C GLY A 64 1.67 -5.92 -30.59
N PHE A 65 1.88 -7.17 -30.16
CA PHE A 65 3.08 -7.59 -29.44
C PHE A 65 4.16 -8.00 -30.45
N GLU A 66 5.06 -7.07 -30.78
CA GLU A 66 6.31 -7.42 -31.46
C GLU A 66 7.40 -7.73 -30.41
N ASP A 67 8.48 -8.43 -30.81
CA ASP A 67 9.58 -8.83 -29.93
C ASP A 67 10.20 -7.65 -29.14
N ALA A 68 10.20 -6.44 -29.72
CA ALA A 68 10.66 -5.22 -29.04
C ALA A 68 9.75 -4.81 -27.87
N GLY A 69 8.44 -5.07 -27.97
CA GLY A 69 7.45 -4.77 -26.94
C GLY A 69 7.57 -5.65 -25.70
N THR A 70 8.07 -6.88 -25.86
CA THR A 70 8.23 -7.84 -24.75
C THR A 70 9.24 -7.35 -23.71
N SER A 71 10.36 -6.76 -24.14
CA SER A 71 11.42 -6.31 -23.22
C SER A 71 10.99 -5.13 -22.34
N GLU A 72 10.24 -4.19 -22.91
CA GLU A 72 9.70 -3.04 -22.18
C GLU A 72 8.49 -3.46 -21.32
N TYR A 73 7.65 -4.38 -21.81
CA TYR A 73 6.57 -4.98 -21.02
C TYR A 73 7.12 -5.64 -19.76
N ASP A 74 8.13 -6.51 -19.89
CA ASP A 74 8.76 -7.18 -18.75
C ASP A 74 9.45 -6.20 -17.79
N ALA A 75 10.05 -5.12 -18.31
CA ALA A 75 10.66 -4.09 -17.49
C ALA A 75 9.62 -3.35 -16.63
N ARG A 76 8.49 -2.96 -17.23
CA ARG A 76 7.40 -2.28 -16.53
C ARG A 76 6.68 -3.22 -15.57
N LYS A 77 6.49 -4.49 -15.92
CA LYS A 77 5.97 -5.53 -15.02
C LYS A 77 6.85 -5.71 -13.78
N ARG A 78 8.18 -5.77 -13.94
CA ARG A 78 9.11 -5.83 -12.80
C ARG A 78 9.06 -4.58 -11.93
N ALA A 79 8.95 -3.39 -12.54
CA ALA A 79 8.78 -2.16 -11.80
C ALA A 79 7.49 -2.22 -10.97
N LEU A 80 6.37 -2.59 -11.58
CA LEU A 80 5.09 -2.73 -10.88
C LEU A 80 5.17 -3.70 -9.69
N ALA A 81 5.80 -4.86 -9.86
CA ALA A 81 5.99 -5.82 -8.76
C ALA A 81 6.81 -5.25 -7.59
N LEU A 82 7.92 -4.56 -7.87
CA LEU A 82 8.77 -3.93 -6.85
C LEU A 82 8.00 -2.92 -6.00
N HIS A 83 7.14 -2.12 -6.65
CA HIS A 83 6.35 -1.09 -5.98
C HIS A 83 5.10 -1.66 -5.30
N GLY A 84 4.55 -2.77 -5.81
CA GLY A 84 3.40 -3.47 -5.22
C GLY A 84 3.72 -4.17 -3.90
N GLU A 85 4.89 -4.81 -3.77
CA GLU A 85 5.29 -5.42 -2.49
C GLU A 85 5.49 -4.38 -1.38
N SER A 86 5.87 -3.16 -1.77
CA SER A 86 6.12 -2.05 -0.84
C SER A 86 4.84 -1.36 -0.36
N SER A 87 3.72 -1.51 -1.08
CA SER A 87 2.46 -0.83 -0.77
C SER A 87 1.58 -1.55 0.26
N VAL A 88 1.92 -2.80 0.64
CA VAL A 88 1.11 -3.68 1.52
C VAL A 88 1.37 -3.47 3.02
N VAL A 89 2.38 -2.67 3.40
CA VAL A 89 2.74 -2.49 4.82
C VAL A 89 1.82 -1.47 5.50
N TYR A 90 0.64 -1.88 5.94
CA TYR A 90 -0.26 -1.08 6.79
C TYR A 90 -0.25 -1.58 8.24
N LEU A 91 0.68 -1.06 9.05
CA LEU A 91 0.73 -1.34 10.49
C LEU A 91 -0.28 -0.45 11.22
N GLY A 92 -1.54 -0.88 11.32
CA GLY A 92 -2.52 -0.26 12.22
C GLY A 92 -3.97 -0.27 11.77
N TYR A 93 -4.24 -0.65 10.53
CA TYR A 93 -5.57 -0.60 9.95
C TYR A 93 -6.01 -2.04 9.61
N ASN A 94 -6.74 -2.66 10.53
CA ASN A 94 -7.30 -4.01 10.39
C ASN A 94 -8.78 -3.94 9.93
N GLY A 95 -9.06 -3.07 8.97
CA GLY A 95 -10.37 -2.97 8.32
C GLY A 95 -10.43 -3.87 7.09
N GLU A 96 -11.64 -4.27 6.69
CA GLU A 96 -11.94 -5.03 5.46
C GLU A 96 -11.23 -4.41 4.24
N ASP A 97 -11.24 -3.08 4.14
CA ASP A 97 -10.55 -2.31 3.09
C ASP A 97 -9.05 -2.61 2.97
N VAL A 98 -8.36 -2.90 4.07
CA VAL A 98 -6.92 -3.18 4.06
C VAL A 98 -6.62 -4.62 3.73
N GLU A 99 -7.49 -5.55 4.12
CA GLU A 99 -7.39 -6.94 3.68
C GLU A 99 -7.58 -7.00 2.16
N ASN A 100 -8.58 -6.31 1.61
CA ASN A 100 -8.79 -6.17 0.16
C ASN A 100 -7.57 -5.53 -0.53
N LEU A 101 -6.95 -4.52 0.07
CA LEU A 101 -5.73 -3.90 -0.46
C LEU A 101 -4.55 -4.88 -0.59
N ARG A 102 -4.47 -5.92 0.26
CA ARG A 102 -3.39 -6.92 0.18
C ARG A 102 -3.57 -7.88 -0.99
N GLU A 103 -4.80 -8.07 -1.46
CA GLU A 103 -5.13 -9.01 -2.54
C GLU A 103 -4.94 -8.39 -3.93
N PHE A 104 -4.93 -7.06 -4.05
CA PHE A 104 -4.78 -6.39 -5.35
C PHE A 104 -3.48 -6.70 -6.07
N PRO A 105 -2.29 -6.67 -5.44
CA PRO A 105 -1.04 -6.95 -6.15
C PRO A 105 -1.00 -8.37 -6.73
N GLU A 106 -1.52 -9.37 -5.99
CA GLU A 106 -1.58 -10.76 -6.45
C GLU A 106 -2.59 -10.93 -7.59
N THR A 107 -3.80 -10.39 -7.42
CA THR A 107 -4.85 -10.44 -8.45
C THR A 107 -4.38 -9.77 -9.74
N LEU A 108 -3.75 -8.59 -9.61
CA LEU A 108 -3.24 -7.84 -10.75
C LEU A 108 -2.09 -8.59 -11.45
N ALA A 109 -1.17 -9.21 -10.71
CA ALA A 109 -0.11 -10.02 -11.31
C ALA A 109 -0.68 -11.15 -12.18
N GLY A 110 -1.73 -11.83 -11.70
CA GLY A 110 -2.43 -12.87 -12.48
C GLY A 110 -3.03 -12.34 -13.77
N ILE A 111 -3.70 -11.18 -13.74
CA ILE A 111 -4.29 -10.54 -14.94
C ILE A 111 -3.19 -10.11 -15.92
N ILE A 112 -2.09 -9.56 -15.43
CA ILE A 112 -0.94 -9.13 -16.24
C ILE A 112 -0.28 -10.30 -16.98
N ASP A 113 -0.20 -11.46 -16.33
CA ASP A 113 0.30 -12.70 -16.95
C ASP A 113 -0.65 -13.20 -18.06
N GLN A 114 -1.96 -13.10 -17.84
CA GLN A 114 -2.97 -13.47 -18.84
C GLN A 114 -2.96 -12.51 -20.04
N PHE A 115 -2.80 -11.21 -19.81
CA PHE A 115 -2.63 -10.22 -20.89
C PHE A 115 -1.41 -10.54 -21.77
N GLN A 116 -0.28 -10.92 -21.17
CA GLN A 116 0.94 -11.28 -21.90
C GLN A 116 0.75 -12.55 -22.74
N SER A 117 -0.04 -13.50 -22.23
CA SER A 117 -0.28 -14.81 -22.87
C SER A 117 -1.42 -14.80 -23.88
N ALA A 118 -2.24 -13.75 -23.90
CA ALA A 118 -3.37 -13.61 -24.82
C ALA A 118 -2.91 -13.53 -26.29
N GLU A 119 -3.57 -14.29 -27.16
CA GLU A 119 -3.21 -14.38 -28.58
C GLU A 119 -3.95 -13.34 -29.42
N THR A 120 -5.11 -12.89 -28.96
CA THR A 120 -5.97 -11.96 -29.70
C THR A 120 -6.02 -10.57 -29.08
N ALA A 121 -6.33 -9.56 -29.90
CA ALA A 121 -6.51 -8.19 -29.43
C ALA A 121 -7.74 -8.04 -28.52
N ASP A 122 -8.79 -8.84 -28.75
CA ASP A 122 -10.01 -8.82 -27.94
C ASP A 122 -9.75 -9.39 -26.53
N GLU A 123 -9.05 -10.51 -26.41
CA GLU A 123 -8.64 -11.05 -25.10
C GLU A 123 -7.75 -10.07 -24.34
N LYS A 124 -6.78 -9.43 -25.02
CA LYS A 124 -5.94 -8.40 -24.41
C LYS A 124 -6.76 -7.22 -23.89
N ARG A 125 -7.78 -6.80 -24.63
CA ARG A 125 -8.67 -5.72 -24.20
C ARG A 125 -9.46 -6.09 -22.96
N THR A 126 -9.96 -7.33 -22.86
CA THR A 126 -10.60 -7.83 -21.63
C THR A 126 -9.67 -7.75 -20.43
N TYR A 127 -8.45 -8.29 -20.52
CA TYR A 127 -7.51 -8.26 -19.40
C TYR A 127 -7.02 -6.85 -19.05
N TYR A 128 -6.90 -5.97 -20.04
CA TYR A 128 -6.63 -4.55 -19.80
C TYR A 128 -7.77 -3.87 -19.03
N GLU A 129 -9.02 -4.15 -19.38
CA GLU A 129 -10.19 -3.61 -18.68
C GLU A 129 -10.24 -4.13 -17.23
N GLU A 130 -10.01 -5.41 -17.00
CA GLU A 130 -9.92 -6.00 -15.65
C GLU A 130 -8.79 -5.35 -14.81
N ALA A 131 -7.60 -5.18 -15.39
CA ALA A 131 -6.49 -4.51 -14.72
C ALA A 131 -6.80 -3.03 -14.40
N ARG A 132 -7.53 -2.35 -15.30
CA ARG A 132 -7.97 -0.98 -15.11
C ARG A 132 -9.02 -0.85 -14.01
N GLU A 133 -9.95 -1.80 -13.89
CA GLU A 133 -10.92 -1.84 -12.80
C GLU A 133 -10.22 -1.94 -11.44
N ILE A 134 -9.23 -2.84 -11.32
CA ILE A 134 -8.40 -2.93 -10.10
C ILE A 134 -7.68 -1.61 -9.79
N ARG A 135 -7.16 -0.92 -10.81
CA ARG A 135 -6.54 0.40 -10.64
C ARG A 135 -7.54 1.43 -10.09
N ASP A 136 -8.76 1.44 -10.63
CA ASP A 136 -9.82 2.35 -10.18
C ASP A 136 -10.24 2.05 -8.73
N GLU A 137 -10.31 0.77 -8.34
CA GLU A 137 -10.55 0.35 -6.95
C GLU A 137 -9.42 0.77 -6.01
N LEU A 138 -8.15 0.55 -6.40
CA LEU A 138 -6.97 1.00 -5.65
C LEU A 138 -7.01 2.51 -5.42
N TRP A 139 -7.37 3.29 -6.45
CA TRP A 139 -7.51 4.74 -6.34
C TRP A 139 -8.63 5.16 -5.37
N HIS A 140 -9.74 4.43 -5.37
CA HIS A 140 -10.84 4.65 -4.44
C HIS A 140 -10.39 4.43 -2.99
N TYR A 141 -9.73 3.30 -2.70
CA TYR A 141 -9.20 3.01 -1.36
C TYR A 141 -8.18 4.04 -0.90
N ARG A 142 -7.25 4.41 -1.79
CA ARG A 142 -6.27 5.47 -1.55
C ARG A 142 -6.94 6.77 -1.13
N THR A 143 -8.01 7.16 -1.82
CA THR A 143 -8.77 8.39 -1.50
C THR A 143 -9.43 8.30 -0.12
N ASN A 144 -10.08 7.18 0.20
CA ASN A 144 -10.72 6.97 1.50
C ASN A 144 -9.71 7.04 2.66
N ILE A 145 -8.52 6.44 2.48
CA ILE A 145 -7.43 6.50 3.47
C ILE A 145 -6.94 7.94 3.65
N GLN A 146 -6.77 8.70 2.55
CA GLN A 146 -6.38 10.11 2.64
C GLN A 146 -7.37 10.93 3.45
N ASP A 147 -8.67 10.76 3.19
CA ASP A 147 -9.74 11.49 3.87
C ASP A 147 -9.78 11.15 5.37
N TYR A 148 -9.63 9.87 5.71
CA TYR A 148 -9.52 9.42 7.11
C TYR A 148 -8.33 10.06 7.83
N LEU A 149 -7.15 10.05 7.20
CA LEU A 149 -5.95 10.65 7.78
C LEU A 149 -6.08 12.17 7.93
N HIS A 150 -6.73 12.84 6.98
CA HIS A 150 -7.00 14.28 7.05
C HIS A 150 -7.89 14.62 8.24
N GLN A 151 -9.00 13.89 8.43
CA GLN A 151 -9.91 14.06 9.57
C GLN A 151 -9.24 13.78 10.93
N LYS A 152 -8.38 12.76 11.00
CA LYS A 152 -7.62 12.40 12.22
C LYS A 152 -6.57 13.46 12.60
N THR A 153 -6.02 14.16 11.61
CA THR A 153 -4.92 15.13 11.80
C THR A 153 -5.41 16.57 12.01
N PHE A 154 -6.57 16.93 11.45
CA PHE A 154 -7.19 18.26 11.56
C PHE A 154 -8.65 18.18 12.09
N PRO A 155 -8.87 17.76 13.35
CA PRO A 155 -10.21 17.73 13.96
C PRO A 155 -10.79 19.12 14.25
#